data_AF-A0A0G1QCJ2-F1
#
_entry.id   AF-A0A0G1QCJ2-F1
#
_cell.length_a   1.000
_cell.length_b   1.000
_cell.length_c   1.000
_cell.angle_alpha   90.00
_cell.angle_beta   90.00
_cell.angle_gamma   90.00
#
_symmetry.space_group_name_H-M   'P 1'
#
loop_
_entity.id
_entity.type
_entity.pdbx_description
1 polymer ?
#
loop_
_entity_poly.entity_id
_entity_poly.type
_entity_poly.pdbx_seq_one_letter_code
_entity_poly.pdbx_strand_id
1 'polypeptide(L)' 'MAQRVAKDLGLPLSTVINAYLKQFIRSREVYISAVPRMTSALEELVGRAEKDLRKGKNISPIFSSAVDAIRHLNS' A
#
# COMPACT_ATOMS: atom_id res chain seq x y z
N MET A 1 4.28 17.02 -13.75
CA MET A 1 5.31 16.64 -14.74
C MET A 1 6.53 16.11 -14.01
N ALA A 2 7.20 15.08 -14.56
CA ALA A 2 8.35 14.40 -13.94
C ALA A 2 9.49 15.35 -13.50
N GLN A 3 9.70 16.45 -14.24
CA GLN A 3 10.67 17.50 -13.88
C GLN A 3 10.41 18.14 -12.51
N ARG A 4 9.14 18.36 -12.15
CA ARG A 4 8.78 18.96 -10.85
C ARG A 4 9.12 17.99 -9.71
N VAL A 5 8.74 16.72 -9.86
CA VAL A 5 9.03 15.67 -8.87
C VAL A 5 10.54 15.51 -8.66
N ALA A 6 11.34 15.49 -9.73
CA ALA A 6 12.79 15.44 -9.61
C ALA A 6 13.35 16.66 -8.86
N LYS A 7 12.84 17.86 -9.16
CA LYS A 7 13.23 19.11 -8.48
C LYS A 7 12.86 19.10 -6.99
N ASP A 8 11.68 18.60 -6.65
CA ASP A 8 11.21 18.48 -5.25
C ASP A 8 12.10 17.51 -4.45
N LEU A 9 12.70 16.51 -5.12
CA LEU A 9 13.69 15.60 -4.56
C LEU A 9 15.13 16.16 -4.58
N GLY A 10 15.34 17.40 -5.02
CA GLY A 10 16.65 18.04 -5.09
C GLY A 10 17.57 17.51 -6.19
N LEU A 11 17.00 16.81 -7.20
CA LEU A 11 17.76 16.16 -8.25
C LEU A 11 17.41 16.70 -9.65
N PRO A 12 18.41 16.90 -10.53
CA PRO A 12 18.14 17.09 -11.95
C PRO A 12 17.42 15.87 -12.53
N LEU A 13 16.45 16.10 -13.43
CA LEU A 13 15.74 15.00 -14.09
C LEU A 13 16.72 14.06 -14.85
N SER A 14 17.76 14.61 -15.45
CA SER A 14 18.81 13.83 -16.14
C SER A 14 19.50 12.84 -15.19
N THR A 15 19.76 13.23 -13.94
CA THR A 15 20.33 12.35 -12.92
C THR A 15 19.41 11.17 -12.62
N VAL A 16 18.10 11.44 -12.49
CA VAL A 16 17.10 10.40 -12.24
C VAL A 16 17.04 9.41 -13.40
N ILE A 17 16.96 9.88 -14.64
CA ILE A 17 16.91 9.02 -15.83
C ILE A 17 18.19 8.17 -15.96
N ASN A 18 19.36 8.78 -15.77
CA ASN A 18 20.63 8.07 -15.84
C ASN A 18 20.75 6.98 -14.76
N ALA A 19 20.25 7.24 -13.55
CA ALA A 19 20.22 6.23 -12.49
C ALA A 19 19.31 5.04 -12.87
N TYR A 20 18.12 5.31 -13.43
CA TYR A 20 17.22 4.27 -13.91
C TYR A 20 17.84 3.42 -15.04
N LEU A 21 18.54 4.03 -15.99
CA LEU A 21 19.23 3.30 -17.07
C LEU A 21 20.35 2.41 -16.52
N LYS A 22 21.15 2.91 -15.57
CA LYS A 22 22.18 2.10 -14.90
C LYS A 22 21.56 0.92 -14.14
N GLN A 23 20.43 1.17 -13.48
CA GLN A 23 19.70 0.11 -12.78
C GLN A 23 19.19 -0.93 -13.76
N PHE A 24 18.62 -0.51 -14.89
CA PHE A 24 18.13 -1.40 -15.94
C PHE A 24 19.26 -2.28 -16.52
N ILE A 25 20.44 -1.72 -16.79
CA ILE A 25 21.60 -2.52 -17.26
C ILE A 25 22.00 -3.55 -16.19
N ARG A 26 22.00 -3.15 -14.91
CA ARG A 26 22.42 -4.01 -13.80
C ARG A 26 21.44 -5.15 -13.54
N SER A 27 20.14 -4.85 -13.46
CA SER A 27 19.11 -5.83 -13.18
C SER A 27 18.70 -6.64 -14.42
N ARG A 28 18.89 -6.09 -15.63
CA ARG A 28 18.31 -6.58 -16.89
C ARG A 28 16.77 -6.72 -16.82
N GLU A 29 16.15 -5.94 -15.96
CA GLU A 29 14.72 -6.01 -15.67
C GLU A 29 14.13 -4.59 -15.55
N VAL A 30 12.89 -4.43 -16.02
CA VAL A 30 12.11 -3.21 -15.84
C VAL A 30 10.92 -3.51 -14.93
N TYR A 31 10.86 -2.83 -13.79
CA TYR A 31 9.73 -2.93 -12.89
C TYR A 31 8.71 -1.83 -13.21
N ILE A 32 7.57 -2.22 -13.78
CA ILE A 32 6.43 -1.34 -14.01
C ILE A 32 5.33 -1.79 -13.06
N SER A 33 4.92 -0.90 -12.16
CA SER A 33 3.87 -1.20 -11.19
C SER A 33 2.80 -0.13 -11.26
N ALA A 34 1.59 -0.58 -11.57
CA ALA A 34 0.36 0.16 -11.33
C ALA A 34 -0.27 -0.25 -10.00
N VAL A 35 0.48 -0.96 -9.13
CA VAL A 35 -0.06 -1.50 -7.88
C VAL A 35 -0.65 -0.34 -7.07
N PRO A 36 -1.95 -0.39 -6.74
CA PRO A 36 -2.58 0.63 -5.93
C PRO A 36 -1.84 0.71 -4.60
N ARG A 37 -1.28 1.88 -4.30
CA ARG A 37 -0.91 2.17 -2.91
C ARG A 37 -2.20 2.37 -2.13
N MET A 38 -2.20 1.98 -0.86
CA MET A 38 -3.32 2.33 0.00
C MET A 38 -3.52 3.85 -0.05
N THR A 39 -4.77 4.27 -0.19
CA THR A 39 -5.10 5.69 -0.02
C THR A 39 -4.95 6.03 1.45
N SER A 40 -4.71 7.30 1.79
CA SER A 40 -4.65 7.73 3.19
C SER A 40 -5.93 7.33 3.96
N ALA A 41 -7.09 7.34 3.30
CA ALA A 41 -8.35 6.86 3.88
C ALA A 41 -8.32 5.35 4.21
N LEU A 42 -7.71 4.53 3.34
CA LEU A 42 -7.57 3.09 3.59
C LEU A 42 -6.53 2.81 4.69
N GLU A 43 -5.41 3.54 4.69
CA GLU A 43 -4.39 3.44 5.76
C GLU A 43 -4.99 3.77 7.13
N GLU A 44 -5.79 4.84 7.23
CA GLU A 44 -6.50 5.19 8.46
C GLU A 44 -7.50 4.12 8.89
N LEU A 45 -8.25 3.54 7.96
CA LEU A 45 -9.22 2.48 8.24
C LEU A 45 -8.53 1.23 8.80
N VAL A 46 -7.45 0.79 8.17
CA VAL A 46 -6.64 -0.35 8.62
C VAL A 46 -6.03 -0.05 10.00
N GLY A 47 -5.46 1.14 10.19
CA GLY A 47 -4.89 1.53 11.48
C GLY A 47 -5.90 1.56 12.63
N ARG A 48 -7.17 1.92 12.35
CA ARG A 48 -8.26 1.80 13.33
C ARG A 48 -8.55 0.34 13.68
N ALA A 49 -8.70 -0.53 12.67
CA ALA A 49 -8.93 -1.96 12.88
C ALA A 49 -7.81 -2.63 13.69
N GLU A 50 -6.54 -2.31 13.41
CA GLU A 50 -5.39 -2.82 14.17
C GLU A 50 -5.35 -2.33 15.62
N LYS A 51 -5.79 -1.09 15.87
CA LYS A 51 -5.90 -0.54 17.22
C LYS A 51 -7.00 -1.25 18.01
N ASP A 52 -8.13 -1.51 17.36
CA ASP A 52 -9.27 -2.22 17.93
C ASP A 52 -8.92 -3.67 18.26
N LEU A 53 -8.24 -4.37 17.35
CA LEU A 53 -7.68 -5.70 17.57
C LEU A 53 -6.77 -5.76 18.81
N ARG A 54 -5.80 -4.85 18.91
CA ARG A 54 -4.88 -4.79 20.07
C ARG A 54 -5.59 -4.50 21.39
N LYS A 55 -6.73 -3.82 21.35
CA LYS A 55 -7.50 -3.43 22.55
C LYS A 55 -8.65 -4.38 22.86
N GLY A 56 -8.85 -5.42 22.05
CA GLY A 56 -10.02 -6.31 22.15
C GLY A 56 -11.35 -5.57 22.00
N LYS A 57 -11.38 -4.49 21.21
CA LYS A 57 -12.58 -3.70 20.93
C LYS A 57 -13.08 -3.97 19.52
N ASN A 58 -14.40 -3.88 19.30
CA ASN A 58 -15.02 -4.07 17.98
C ASN A 58 -14.64 -5.41 17.31
N ILE A 59 -14.49 -6.47 18.11
CA ILE A 59 -14.16 -7.82 17.65
C ILE A 59 -15.45 -8.64 17.60
N SER A 60 -15.68 -9.31 16.48
CA SER A 60 -16.77 -10.26 16.34
C SER A 60 -16.58 -11.46 17.30
N PRO A 61 -17.65 -12.19 17.64
CA PRO A 61 -17.51 -13.44 18.36
C PRO A 61 -16.69 -14.45 17.56
N ILE A 62 -16.12 -15.45 18.25
CA ILE A 62 -15.51 -16.60 17.59
C ILE A 62 -16.63 -17.43 16.96
N PHE A 63 -16.49 -17.73 15.67
CA PHE A 63 -17.45 -18.56 14.94
C PHE A 63 -16.96 -19.99 14.83
N SER A 64 -17.88 -20.95 15.02
CA SER A 64 -17.59 -22.38 14.90
C SER A 64 -17.66 -22.88 13.46
N SER A 65 -18.19 -22.08 12.54
CA SER A 65 -18.31 -22.42 11.12
C SER A 65 -18.24 -21.17 10.23
N ALA A 66 -17.83 -21.36 8.97
CA ALA A 66 -17.86 -20.29 7.97
C ALA A 66 -19.28 -19.77 7.71
N VAL A 67 -20.31 -20.64 7.81
CA VAL A 67 -21.71 -20.27 7.62
C VAL A 67 -22.16 -19.28 8.68
N ASP A 68 -21.77 -19.50 9.94
CA ASP A 68 -22.13 -18.59 11.04
C ASP A 68 -21.44 -17.23 10.92
N ALA A 69 -20.17 -17.23 10.49
CA ALA A 69 -19.44 -15.99 10.20
C ALA A 69 -20.10 -15.18 9.07
N ILE A 70 -20.46 -15.83 7.97
CA ILE A 70 -21.15 -15.18 6.84
C ILE A 70 -22.52 -14.63 7.26
N ARG A 71 -23.27 -15.37 8.09
CA ARG A 71 -24.57 -14.90 8.59
C ARG A 71 -24.42 -13.62 9.42
N HIS A 72 -23.38 -13.53 10.26
CA HIS A 72 -23.09 -12.34 11.06
C HIS A 72 -22.65 -11.14 10.23
N LEU A 73 -21.97 -11.35 9.10
CA LEU A 73 -21.56 -10.26 8.20
C LEU A 73 -22.73 -9.66 7.41
N ASN A 74 -23.81 -10.43 7.22
CA ASN A 74 -24.98 -10.04 6.43
C ASN A 74 -26.18 -9.60 7.28
N SER A 75 -26.04 -9.58 8.61
CA SER A 75 -27.07 -9.11 9.55
C SER A 75 -26.88 -7.64 9.90
#